data_AF-A0A657AJF5-F1
#
_entry.id   AF-A0A657AJF5-F1
#
_cell.length_a   1.000
_cell.length_b   1.000
_cell.length_c   1.000
_cell.angle_alpha   90.00
_cell.angle_beta   90.00
_cell.angle_gamma   90.00
#
_symmetry.space_group_name_H-M   'P 1'
#
loop_
_entity.id
_entity.type
_entity.pdbx_description
1 polymer ?
#
loop_
_entity_poly.entity_id
_entity_poly.type
_entity_poly.pdbx_seq_one_letter_code
_entity_poly.pdbx_strand_id
1 'polypeptide(L)' 'MHVNDTQKKLVVNDVLSVYQAVKAGMGISMLPSYLIEEDIKAGRLVELFSGQKNTPMKFFYCSPQLSLCL' A
#
# COMPACT_ATOMS: atom_id res chain seq x y z
N MET A 1 -8.26 -19.05 -14.44
CA MET A 1 -6.81 -19.08 -14.13
C MET A 1 -6.66 -19.16 -12.62
N HIS A 2 -6.19 -20.29 -12.10
CA HIS A 2 -5.98 -20.53 -10.67
C HIS A 2 -4.57 -20.03 -10.32
N VAL A 3 -4.48 -18.88 -9.65
CA VAL A 3 -3.22 -18.18 -9.32
C VAL A 3 -2.67 -18.77 -8.00
N ASN A 4 -2.37 -20.07 -7.97
CA ASN A 4 -1.92 -20.74 -6.74
C ASN A 4 -0.41 -20.94 -6.63
N ASP A 5 0.35 -20.73 -7.70
CA ASP A 5 1.80 -20.97 -7.74
C ASP A 5 2.59 -19.67 -7.97
N THR A 6 2.11 -18.55 -7.44
CA THR A 6 2.86 -17.28 -7.52
C THR A 6 3.79 -17.19 -6.32
N GLN A 7 5.05 -17.55 -6.53
CA GLN A 7 6.07 -17.51 -5.49
C GLN A 7 6.26 -16.07 -5.02
N LYS A 8 5.86 -15.79 -3.77
CA LYS A 8 6.13 -14.49 -3.13
C LYS A 8 7.62 -14.41 -2.86
N LYS A 9 8.30 -13.44 -3.49
CA LYS A 9 9.75 -13.23 -3.31
C LYS A 9 10.10 -12.72 -1.91
N LEU A 10 9.20 -11.96 -1.28
CA LEU A 10 9.39 -11.38 0.05
C LEU A 10 8.04 -11.30 0.77
N VAL A 11 8.02 -11.66 2.05
CA VAL A 11 6.88 -11.50 2.96
C VAL A 11 7.37 -10.81 4.22
N VAL A 12 6.75 -9.69 4.57
CA VAL A 12 7.08 -8.87 5.74
C VAL A 12 5.79 -8.40 6.41
N ASN A 13 5.91 -7.94 7.66
CA ASN A 13 4.76 -7.66 8.52
C ASN A 13 4.30 -6.20 8.50
N ASP A 14 5.03 -5.30 7.84
CA ASP A 14 4.74 -3.88 7.83
C ASP A 14 4.82 -3.29 6.41
N VAL A 15 4.03 -2.24 6.18
CA VAL A 15 3.92 -1.60 4.86
C VAL A 15 5.17 -0.81 4.47
N LEU A 16 5.94 -0.31 5.43
CA LEU A 16 7.13 0.50 5.16
C LEU A 16 8.26 -0.36 4.62
N SER A 17 8.46 -1.55 5.16
CA SER A 17 9.41 -2.55 4.65
C SER A 17 9.06 -2.97 3.22
N VAL A 18 7.78 -3.19 2.92
CA VAL A 18 7.33 -3.47 1.54
C VAL A 18 7.63 -2.29 0.62
N TYR A 19 7.36 -1.07 1.06
CA TYR A 19 7.64 0.14 0.28
C TYR A 19 9.14 0.30 -0.02
N GLN A 20 10.02 0.10 0.97
CA GLN A 20 11.47 0.13 0.76
C GLN A 20 11.93 -0.98 -0.17
N ALA A 21 11.34 -2.18 -0.05
CA ALA A 21 11.62 -3.29 -0.96
C ALA A 21 11.29 -2.95 -2.43
N VAL A 22 10.14 -2.32 -2.66
CA VAL A 22 9.71 -1.88 -4.00
C VAL A 22 10.66 -0.79 -4.52
N LYS A 23 11.02 0.21 -3.69
CA LYS A 23 11.97 1.26 -4.09
C LYS A 23 13.37 0.75 -4.39
N ALA A 24 13.80 -0.30 -3.72
CA ALA A 24 15.07 -0.98 -3.99
C ALA A 24 15.00 -1.86 -5.26
N GLY A 25 13.88 -1.91 -5.97
CA GLY A 25 13.71 -2.70 -7.19
C GLY A 25 13.57 -4.21 -6.93
N MET A 26 13.21 -4.63 -5.71
CA MET A 26 13.08 -6.07 -5.40
C MET A 26 11.90 -6.72 -6.13
N GLY A 27 10.90 -5.95 -6.53
CA GLY A 27 9.72 -6.41 -7.27
C GLY A 27 8.59 -5.39 -7.27
N ILE A 28 7.37 -5.87 -7.52
CA ILE A 28 6.13 -5.07 -7.57
C ILE A 28 5.23 -5.44 -6.37
N SER A 29 4.45 -4.49 -5.87
CA SER A 29 3.52 -4.73 -4.76
C SER A 29 2.32 -3.78 -4.83
N MET A 30 1.25 -4.12 -4.12
CA MET A 30 0.13 -3.22 -3.89
C MET A 30 0.43 -2.36 -2.66
N LEU A 31 0.52 -1.05 -2.86
CA LEU A 31 0.81 -0.08 -1.81
C LEU A 31 -0.31 0.97 -1.75
N PRO A 32 -0.59 1.55 -0.57
CA PRO A 32 -1.52 2.65 -0.46
C PRO A 32 -1.03 3.88 -1.23
N SER A 33 -1.93 4.57 -1.93
CA SER A 33 -1.59 5.73 -2.76
C SER A 33 -0.89 6.85 -1.99
N TYR A 34 -1.33 7.13 -0.75
CA TYR A 34 -0.75 8.18 0.09
C TYR A 34 0.74 7.98 0.39
N LEU A 35 1.24 6.74 0.32
CA LEU A 35 2.64 6.43 0.62
C LEU A 35 3.56 6.62 -0.59
N ILE A 36 3.02 6.49 -1.81
CA ILE A 36 3.81 6.40 -3.05
C ILE A 36 3.61 7.60 -3.99
N GLU A 37 2.70 8.52 -3.65
CA GLU A 37 2.29 9.63 -4.52
C GLU A 37 3.49 10.51 -4.95
N GLU A 38 4.39 10.84 -4.02
CA GLU A 38 5.58 11.63 -4.32
C GLU A 38 6.58 10.89 -5.23
N ASP A 39 6.77 9.59 -5.02
CA ASP A 39 7.67 8.80 -5.83
C ASP A 39 7.12 8.58 -7.26
N ILE A 40 5.81 8.46 -7.41
CA ILE A 40 5.16 8.43 -8.74
C ILE A 40 5.35 9.78 -9.43
N LYS A 41 5.05 10.89 -8.76
CA LYS A 41 5.23 12.25 -9.32
C LYS A 41 6.69 12.52 -9.74
N ALA A 42 7.64 12.01 -8.97
CA ALA A 42 9.06 12.13 -9.27
C ALA A 42 9.60 11.11 -10.29
N GLY A 43 8.75 10.21 -10.80
CA GLY A 43 9.15 9.17 -11.76
C GLY A 43 10.06 8.07 -11.17
N ARG A 44 10.15 7.96 -9.84
CA ARG A 44 10.91 6.90 -9.15
C ARG A 44 10.11 5.59 -9.09
N LEU A 45 8.79 5.69 -9.03
CA LEU A 45 7.86 4.57 -9.10
C LEU A 45 6.90 4.75 -10.27
N VAL A 46 6.40 3.63 -10.79
CA VAL A 46 5.39 3.60 -11.85
C VAL A 46 4.18 2.80 -11.38
N GLU A 47 2.98 3.30 -11.68
CA GLU A 47 1.75 2.57 -11.42
C GLU A 47 1.55 1.49 -12.49
N LEU A 48 1.26 0.26 -12.04
CA LEU A 48 1.00 -0.87 -12.93
C LEU A 48 -0.51 -1.06 -13.11
N PHE A 49 -0.89 -1.60 -14.27
CA PHE A 49 -2.29 -1.92 -14.61
C PHE A 49 -3.24 -0.72 -14.64
N SER A 50 -2.72 0.49 -14.81
CA SER A 50 -3.51 1.72 -15.05
C SER A 50 -4.68 1.90 -14.07
N GLY A 51 -4.47 1.65 -12.77
CA GLY A 51 -5.49 1.82 -11.73
C GLY A 51 -6.56 0.73 -11.65
N GLN A 52 -6.55 -0.30 -12.51
CA GLN A 52 -7.56 -1.38 -12.50
C GLN A 52 -7.62 -2.17 -11.19
N LYS A 53 -6.51 -2.19 -10.42
CA LYS A 53 -6.39 -2.91 -9.14
C LYS A 53 -6.48 -1.97 -7.93
N ASN A 54 -6.94 -0.74 -8.11
CA ASN A 54 -7.07 0.19 -7.00
C ASN A 54 -8.29 -0.16 -6.13
N THR A 55 -8.03 -0.48 -4.86
CA THR A 55 -9.08 -0.75 -3.87
C THR A 55 -9.10 0.42 -2.89
N PRO A 56 -10.23 1.15 -2.74
CA PRO A 56 -10.27 2.32 -1.89
C PRO A 56 -10.09 1.92 -0.42
N MET A 57 -9.07 2.48 0.21
CA MET A 57 -8.83 2.34 1.65
C MET A 57 -9.53 3.49 2.39
N LYS A 58 -10.39 3.16 3.35
CA LYS A 58 -11.07 4.15 4.19
C LYS A 58 -10.33 4.28 5.53
N PHE A 59 -9.90 5.50 5.84
CA PHE A 59 -9.35 5.83 7.16
C PHE A 59 -10.47 6.34 8.06
N PHE A 60 -10.57 5.76 9.25
CA PHE A 60 -11.50 6.19 10.27
C PHE A 60 -10.71 6.74 11.45
N TYR A 61 -11.12 7.90 11.92
CA TYR A 61 -10.62 8.46 13.16
C TYR A 61 -11.55 8.02 14.29
N CYS A 62 -11.02 7.21 15.22
CA CYS A 62 -11.74 6.81 16.42
C CYS A 62 -11.21 7.61 17.61
N SER A 63 -11.96 8.61 18.03
CA SER A 63 -11.76 9.27 19.32
C SER A 63 -12.61 8.58 20.40
N PRO A 64 -12.19 8.61 21.67
CA PRO A 64 -13.03 8.19 22.77
C PRO A 64 -14.34 8.99 22.76
N GLN A 65 -15.47 8.31 22.97
CA GLN A 65 -16.74 8.98 23.20
C GLN A 65 -16.61 9.69 24.56
N LEU A 66 -16.39 10.99 24.56
CA LEU A 66 -16.47 11.79 25.78
C LEU A 66 -17.95 11.89 26.12
N SER A 67 -18.44 10.94 26.91
CA SER A 67 -19.69 11.12 27.63
C SER A 67 -19.49 12.36 28.51
N LEU A 68 -20.00 13.51 28.05
CA LEU A 68 -20.28 14.63 28.95
C LEU A 68 -21.31 14.11 29.95
N CYS A 69 -20.83 13.48 31.03
CA CYS A 69 -21.57 13.49 32.28
C CYS A 69 -21.57 14.95 32.75
N LEU A 70 -22.78 15.49 32.82
CA LEU A 70 -23.18 16.77 33.42
C LEU A 70 -22.39 17.11 34.69
#